data_AF-A0A357CBI7-F1
#
_entry.id   AF-A0A357CBI7-F1
#
_cell.length_a   1.000
_cell.length_b   1.000
_cell.length_c   1.000
_cell.angle_alpha   90.00
_cell.angle_beta   90.00
_cell.angle_gamma   90.00
#
_symmetry.space_group_name_H-M   'P 1'
#
loop_
_entity.id
_entity.type
_entity.pdbx_description
1 polymer ?
#
loop_
_entity_poly.entity_id
_entity_poly.type
_entity_poly.pdbx_seq_one_letter_code
_entity_poly.pdbx_strand_id
1 'polypeptide(L)'
;LTAVIVPLGGSIAGITEKDGVLENEALCLKLRKHGGHFTIIDRMTGALIGAQDIESLGPPFWPNEFEALPMTIEARADALVASVASLQHPGLLFEKTIRLLSGTLIQVTYRLYNSSQETLNLQAQVVPAGMTTRRRIALPYKSGYLIEDIISGEFPQEDDLPRKGDCWQETWSAVEGDGNVLGVIWHPGSVAEAPVFSNIACPFLQFPEVKPGQVAEIAPLYFYAGSGNIDSVRRQYTLLIEGRIAKDHELQPRRAVEYGFDQPVLLNGNQAARKLHVSSMRTMKSMTGTLQVTMPEGWHCQPDTLAFENVLAANPAAAEAIVSVSSVGEAGVAPHANGAGAAVPEVGLGRATLKTRGCVQTSEFACLKIGDGSAVAVKECPGNVRSSASNALADNSRKYIVDNGLMRFIVDPAFCGSCHALEIGGINHLYSAYPQEGTFKSTKPWFGGIHPIFYNERGGDVQLYRDEFSGAKAERIGLGGQLWTGARTRVQSKRPGFEGLILETEYLTLGGSRILAVVSSLINLSQAPVRVESGAIAYLQPG
;
A
#
# COMPACT_ATOMS: atom_id res chain seq x y z
N LEU A 1 16.25 -34.11 29.59
CA LEU A 1 15.28 -33.43 28.71
C LEU A 1 13.90 -33.98 29.01
N THR A 2 13.07 -33.22 29.73
CA THR A 2 11.64 -33.53 29.81
C THR A 2 11.04 -33.00 28.51
N ALA A 3 10.65 -33.88 27.60
CA ALA A 3 9.99 -33.47 26.36
C ALA A 3 8.58 -33.00 26.72
N VAL A 4 8.35 -31.69 26.70
CA VAL A 4 7.03 -31.10 26.95
C VAL A 4 6.37 -30.82 25.61
N ILE A 5 5.28 -31.56 25.33
CA ILE A 5 4.44 -31.34 24.16
C ILE A 5 3.50 -30.17 24.47
N VAL A 6 3.64 -29.07 23.73
CA VAL A 6 2.69 -27.95 23.81
C VAL A 6 1.59 -28.19 22.78
N PRO A 7 0.31 -28.28 23.18
CA PRO A 7 -0.79 -28.40 22.23
C PRO A 7 -0.92 -27.14 21.37
N LEU A 8 -1.42 -27.28 20.14
CA LEU A 8 -1.67 -26.15 19.23
C LEU A 8 -2.55 -25.09 19.90
N GLY A 9 -2.05 -23.84 19.97
CA GLY A 9 -2.74 -22.72 20.62
C GLY A 9 -2.64 -22.70 22.15
N GLY A 10 -1.88 -23.64 22.74
CA GLY A 10 -1.52 -23.63 24.15
C GLY A 10 -0.14 -23.01 24.38
N SER A 11 0.13 -22.65 25.63
CA SER A 11 1.43 -22.18 26.08
C SER A 11 1.81 -22.85 27.40
N ILE A 12 3.10 -22.93 27.69
CA ILE A 12 3.62 -23.48 28.95
C ILE A 12 4.68 -22.53 29.48
N ALA A 13 4.55 -22.15 30.75
CA ALA A 13 5.55 -21.41 31.49
C ALA A 13 6.27 -22.29 32.51
N GLY A 14 7.54 -21.98 32.76
CA GLY A 14 8.34 -22.62 33.80
C GLY A 14 9.41 -21.67 34.32
N ILE A 15 9.94 -21.99 35.50
CA ILE A 15 11.06 -21.25 36.10
C ILE A 15 12.22 -22.22 36.27
N THR A 16 13.39 -21.77 35.85
CA THR A 16 14.67 -22.45 36.08
C THR A 16 15.46 -21.69 37.15
N GLU A 17 16.68 -22.15 37.46
CA GLU A 17 17.56 -21.44 38.38
C GLU A 17 17.83 -20.00 37.91
N LYS A 18 18.07 -19.81 36.60
CA LYS A 18 18.54 -18.53 36.02
C LYS A 18 17.46 -17.75 35.29
N ASP A 19 16.48 -18.44 34.71
CA ASP A 19 15.53 -17.86 33.75
C ASP A 19 14.10 -18.29 34.03
N GLY A 20 13.14 -17.40 33.71
CA GLY A 20 11.78 -17.80 33.36
C GLY A 20 11.72 -18.20 31.89
N VAL A 21 11.01 -19.27 31.57
CA VAL A 21 10.82 -19.78 30.21
C VAL A 21 9.33 -19.85 29.91
N LEU A 22 8.92 -19.38 28.73
CA LEU A 22 7.54 -19.41 28.27
C LEU A 22 7.51 -19.84 26.80
N GLU A 23 6.75 -20.88 26.46
CA GLU A 23 6.78 -21.47 25.11
C GLU A 23 5.37 -21.78 24.59
N ASN A 24 5.15 -21.57 23.29
CA ASN A 24 3.98 -22.04 22.55
C ASN A 24 4.42 -22.85 21.31
N GLU A 25 3.54 -23.15 20.36
CA GLU A 25 3.91 -23.90 19.14
C GLU A 25 4.94 -23.18 18.25
N ALA A 26 5.03 -21.85 18.31
CA ALA A 26 5.84 -21.04 17.41
C ALA A 26 7.10 -20.47 18.08
N LEU A 27 7.02 -20.08 19.35
CA LEU A 27 8.03 -19.28 20.04
C LEU A 27 8.51 -19.92 21.34
N CYS A 28 9.79 -19.70 21.63
CA CYS A 28 10.40 -19.91 22.94
C CYS A 28 10.91 -18.57 23.48
N LEU A 29 10.36 -18.17 24.62
CA LEU A 29 10.69 -16.94 25.32
C LEU A 29 11.54 -17.26 26.54
N LYS A 30 12.63 -16.52 26.73
CA LYS A 30 13.47 -16.61 27.95
C LYS A 30 13.65 -15.25 28.58
N LEU A 31 13.31 -15.15 29.86
CA LEU A 31 13.47 -13.95 30.69
C LEU A 31 14.49 -14.21 31.78
N ARG A 32 15.62 -13.51 31.75
CA ARG A 32 16.68 -13.66 32.76
C ARG A 32 16.23 -13.08 34.09
N LYS A 33 16.47 -13.79 35.20
CA LYS A 33 16.23 -13.26 36.54
C LYS A 33 17.11 -12.05 36.84
N HIS A 34 18.35 -12.04 36.37
CA HIS A 34 19.23 -10.90 36.55
C HIS A 34 19.16 -9.98 35.33
N GLY A 35 18.88 -8.70 35.55
CA GLY A 35 18.84 -7.70 34.50
C GLY A 35 17.61 -7.76 33.58
N GLY A 36 16.67 -8.67 33.82
CA GLY A 36 15.38 -8.74 33.10
C GLY A 36 15.46 -8.90 31.58
N HIS A 37 16.62 -9.31 31.05
CA HIS A 37 16.82 -9.44 29.61
C HIS A 37 15.91 -10.55 29.05
N PHE A 38 15.15 -10.18 28.02
CA PHE A 38 14.13 -11.00 27.38
C PHE A 38 14.58 -11.40 25.97
N THR A 39 14.49 -12.68 25.61
CA THR A 39 14.83 -13.18 24.27
C THR A 39 13.67 -13.90 23.63
N ILE A 40 13.53 -13.74 22.31
CA ILE A 40 12.48 -14.29 21.47
C ILE A 40 13.12 -15.21 20.44
N ILE A 41 12.86 -16.51 20.57
CA ILE A 41 13.47 -17.55 19.76
C ILE A 41 12.37 -18.24 18.94
N ASP A 42 12.62 -18.41 17.65
CA ASP A 42 11.80 -19.27 16.79
C ASP A 42 11.96 -20.72 17.24
N ARG A 43 10.85 -21.36 17.64
CA ARG A 43 10.90 -22.71 18.21
C ARG A 43 11.26 -23.78 17.18
N MET A 44 10.86 -23.58 15.92
CA MET A 44 11.05 -24.55 14.85
C MET A 44 12.51 -24.60 14.37
N THR A 45 13.15 -23.44 14.28
CA THR A 45 14.50 -23.27 13.74
C THR A 45 15.56 -23.07 14.81
N GLY A 46 15.15 -22.66 16.02
CA GLY A 46 16.06 -22.26 17.10
C GLY A 46 16.71 -20.89 16.88
N ALA A 47 16.30 -20.13 15.86
CA ALA A 47 16.87 -18.84 15.53
C ALA A 47 16.44 -17.75 16.52
N LEU A 48 17.37 -16.87 16.90
CA LEU A 48 17.06 -15.66 17.67
C LEU A 48 16.38 -14.65 16.73
N ILE A 49 15.09 -14.39 16.92
CA ILE A 49 14.35 -13.40 16.15
C ILE A 49 14.61 -12.01 16.72
N GLY A 50 14.49 -11.89 18.05
CA GLY A 50 14.58 -10.62 18.75
C GLY A 50 14.88 -10.79 20.23
N ALA A 51 15.08 -9.66 20.88
CA ALA A 51 15.33 -9.54 22.29
C ALA A 51 14.84 -8.18 22.77
N GLN A 52 14.82 -8.01 24.08
CA GLN A 52 14.50 -6.76 24.71
C GLN A 52 15.25 -6.67 26.03
N ASP A 53 15.95 -5.58 26.26
CA ASP A 53 16.50 -5.29 27.57
C ASP A 53 15.35 -4.89 28.53
N ILE A 54 15.63 -4.95 29.84
CA ILE A 54 14.69 -4.46 30.84
C ILE A 54 14.43 -2.98 30.62
N GLU A 55 13.18 -2.56 30.82
CA GLU A 55 12.77 -1.19 30.61
C GLU A 55 13.51 -0.28 31.57
N SER A 56 13.92 0.89 31.09
CA SER A 56 14.40 1.95 31.97
C SER A 56 13.23 2.81 32.42
N LEU A 57 13.14 3.07 33.74
CA LEU A 57 12.17 4.01 34.29
C LEU A 57 12.81 5.39 34.45
N GLY A 58 12.14 6.44 33.98
CA GLY A 58 12.67 7.80 34.04
C GLY A 58 11.61 8.87 33.73
N PRO A 59 12.01 10.13 33.48
CA PRO A 59 13.40 10.62 33.41
C PRO A 59 14.13 10.71 34.78
N PRO A 60 15.47 10.58 34.82
CA PRO A 60 16.36 10.19 33.71
C PRO A 60 16.30 8.68 33.42
N PHE A 61 16.53 8.29 32.15
CA PHE A 61 16.52 6.87 31.73
C PHE A 61 17.89 6.19 31.80
N TRP A 62 18.95 6.92 32.15
CA TRP A 62 20.29 6.35 32.28
C TRP A 62 20.97 6.92 33.53
N PRO A 63 21.68 6.09 34.33
CA PRO A 63 21.85 4.64 34.18
C PRO A 63 20.57 3.86 34.54
N ASN A 64 20.30 2.77 33.80
CA ASN A 64 19.19 1.87 34.09
C ASN A 64 19.57 0.93 35.25
N GLU A 65 19.04 1.19 36.45
CA GLU A 65 19.38 0.40 37.63
C GLU A 65 18.97 -1.07 37.50
N PHE A 66 17.90 -1.37 36.76
CA PHE A 66 17.32 -2.70 36.72
C PHE A 66 18.20 -3.71 35.99
N GLU A 67 19.11 -3.27 35.13
CA GLU A 67 20.11 -4.12 34.46
C GLU A 67 21.01 -4.88 35.46
N ALA A 68 21.21 -4.29 36.64
CA ALA A 68 22.06 -4.83 37.69
C ALA A 68 21.28 -5.58 38.80
N LEU A 69 19.94 -5.59 38.76
CA LEU A 69 19.11 -6.12 39.85
C LEU A 69 18.55 -7.51 39.54
N PRO A 70 18.39 -8.35 40.57
CA PRO A 70 17.64 -9.60 40.45
C PRO A 70 16.12 -9.31 40.51
N MET A 71 15.40 -9.96 39.62
CA MET A 71 13.94 -9.95 39.55
C MET A 71 13.37 -11.23 40.17
N THR A 72 12.24 -11.08 40.84
CA THR A 72 11.40 -12.24 41.19
C THR A 72 10.56 -12.59 39.98
N ILE A 73 10.60 -13.86 39.55
CA ILE A 73 9.79 -14.34 38.42
C ILE A 73 8.80 -15.39 38.91
N GLU A 74 7.53 -15.20 38.57
CA GLU A 74 6.44 -16.15 38.77
C GLU A 74 5.95 -16.69 37.42
N ALA A 75 5.76 -18.00 37.32
CA ALA A 75 5.18 -18.66 36.15
C ALA A 75 3.68 -18.89 36.39
N ARG A 76 2.88 -18.43 35.42
CA ARG A 76 1.44 -18.71 35.31
C ARG A 76 1.21 -19.58 34.07
N ALA A 77 -0.01 -20.09 33.87
CA ALA A 77 -0.30 -21.03 32.78
C ALA A 77 0.17 -20.52 31.40
N ASP A 78 0.00 -19.23 31.12
CA ASP A 78 0.31 -18.62 29.83
C ASP A 78 1.17 -17.35 29.91
N ALA A 79 1.76 -17.08 31.08
CA ALA A 79 2.50 -15.86 31.32
C ALA A 79 3.66 -16.03 32.30
N LEU A 80 4.66 -15.17 32.15
CA LEU A 80 5.68 -14.89 33.17
C LEU A 80 5.39 -13.53 33.78
N VAL A 81 5.39 -13.44 35.10
CA VAL A 81 5.29 -12.17 35.83
C VAL A 81 6.61 -11.94 36.53
N ALA A 82 7.31 -10.87 36.16
CA ALA A 82 8.57 -10.48 36.75
C ALA A 82 8.40 -9.18 37.53
N SER A 83 8.93 -9.14 38.75
CA SER A 83 8.86 -7.96 39.61
C SER A 83 10.22 -7.62 40.20
N VAL A 84 10.50 -6.32 40.32
CA VAL A 84 11.75 -5.77 40.85
C VAL A 84 11.47 -4.48 41.60
N ALA A 85 12.07 -4.34 42.78
CA ALA A 85 11.99 -3.12 43.57
C ALA A 85 13.06 -2.12 43.09
N SER A 86 12.67 -0.86 42.95
CA SER A 86 13.58 0.23 42.57
C SER A 86 14.45 0.63 43.76
N LEU A 87 15.75 0.82 43.52
CA LEU A 87 16.67 1.43 44.49
C LEU A 87 16.71 2.95 44.34
N GLN A 88 16.51 3.46 43.11
CA GLN A 88 16.45 4.90 42.82
C GLN A 88 15.15 5.55 43.34
N HIS A 89 14.04 4.81 43.37
CA HIS A 89 12.75 5.22 43.91
C HIS A 89 12.30 4.27 45.03
N PRO A 90 12.78 4.48 46.29
CA PRO A 90 12.40 3.62 47.41
C PRO A 90 10.88 3.53 47.61
N GLY A 91 10.36 2.30 47.67
CA GLY A 91 8.92 2.04 47.77
C GLY A 91 8.22 1.88 46.42
N LEU A 92 8.93 1.97 45.29
CA LEU A 92 8.41 1.59 43.98
C LEU A 92 8.71 0.12 43.69
N LEU A 93 7.67 -0.64 43.31
CA LEU A 93 7.80 -1.97 42.71
C LEU A 93 7.37 -1.89 41.24
N PHE A 94 8.27 -2.29 40.35
CA PHE A 94 8.01 -2.43 38.92
C PHE A 94 7.67 -3.87 38.59
N GLU A 95 6.55 -4.09 37.92
CA GLU A 95 6.09 -5.41 37.48
C GLU A 95 5.92 -5.43 35.96
N LYS A 96 6.49 -6.44 35.32
CA LYS A 96 6.37 -6.77 33.90
C LYS A 96 5.68 -8.13 33.77
N THR A 97 4.56 -8.18 33.06
CA THR A 97 3.91 -9.44 32.70
C THR A 97 4.09 -9.69 31.22
N ILE A 98 4.66 -10.85 30.85
CA ILE A 98 4.84 -11.31 29.48
C ILE A 98 3.89 -12.49 29.25
N ARG A 99 2.96 -12.36 28.30
CA ARG A 99 2.01 -13.40 27.92
C ARG A 99 2.26 -13.83 26.48
N LEU A 100 2.27 -15.14 26.23
CA LEU A 100 2.24 -15.68 24.88
C LEU A 100 0.79 -15.84 24.45
N LEU A 101 0.44 -15.23 23.33
CA LEU A 101 -0.84 -15.47 22.66
C LEU A 101 -0.67 -16.61 21.65
N SER A 102 -1.63 -16.81 20.76
CA SER A 102 -1.51 -17.80 19.69
C SER A 102 -0.42 -17.41 18.67
N GLY A 103 0.41 -18.36 18.25
CA GLY A 103 1.41 -18.17 17.20
C GLY A 103 2.53 -17.20 17.60
N THR A 104 2.71 -16.15 16.81
CA THR A 104 3.87 -15.24 16.82
C THR A 104 3.67 -13.99 17.68
N LEU A 105 2.55 -13.89 18.40
CA LEU A 105 2.15 -12.68 19.11
C LEU A 105 2.45 -12.79 20.61
N ILE A 106 3.13 -11.76 21.13
CA ILE A 106 3.52 -11.63 22.53
C ILE A 106 2.86 -10.36 23.07
N GLN A 107 2.23 -10.46 24.23
CA GLN A 107 1.67 -9.31 24.94
C GLN A 107 2.53 -9.00 26.16
N VAL A 108 2.87 -7.74 26.36
CA VAL A 108 3.62 -7.25 27.52
C VAL A 108 2.84 -6.14 28.20
N THR A 109 2.59 -6.28 29.50
CA THR A 109 1.93 -5.27 30.34
C THR A 109 2.82 -4.87 31.50
N TYR A 110 2.71 -3.60 31.91
CA TYR A 110 3.53 -3.03 32.97
C TYR A 110 2.68 -2.44 34.07
N ARG A 111 3.12 -2.63 35.32
CA ARG A 111 2.51 -2.03 36.51
C ARG A 111 3.56 -1.38 37.40
N LEU A 112 3.19 -0.25 37.99
CA LEU A 112 3.95 0.43 39.03
C LEU A 112 3.13 0.45 40.31
N TYR A 113 3.66 -0.16 41.37
CA TYR A 113 3.08 -0.07 42.71
C TYR A 113 3.87 0.94 43.51
N ASN A 114 3.20 1.98 44.01
CA ASN A 114 3.84 3.03 44.79
C ASN A 114 3.48 2.88 46.27
N SER A 115 4.38 2.29 47.06
CA SER A 115 4.27 2.25 48.53
C SER A 115 5.10 3.34 49.20
N SER A 116 5.64 4.30 48.45
CA SER A 116 6.35 5.46 48.98
C SER A 116 5.39 6.53 49.51
N GLN A 117 5.93 7.64 50.01
CA GLN A 117 5.15 8.82 50.43
C GLN A 117 5.06 9.90 49.33
N GLU A 118 5.75 9.70 48.20
CA GLU A 118 5.82 10.67 47.11
C GLU A 118 4.89 10.27 45.97
N THR A 119 4.46 11.26 45.19
CA THR A 119 3.72 11.02 43.96
C THR A 119 4.71 10.83 42.82
N LEU A 120 4.58 9.74 42.07
CA LEU A 120 5.50 9.38 40.98
C LEU A 120 4.88 9.73 39.63
N ASN A 121 5.70 10.30 38.74
CA ASN A 121 5.35 10.53 37.34
C ASN A 121 6.52 10.03 36.49
N LEU A 122 6.38 8.79 36.01
CA LEU A 122 7.46 8.05 35.35
C LEU A 122 7.02 7.60 33.96
N GLN A 123 8.01 7.33 33.12
CA GLN A 123 7.88 6.70 31.82
C GLN A 123 8.71 5.42 31.80
N ALA A 124 8.29 4.43 31.01
CA ALA A 124 9.12 3.26 30.69
C ALA A 124 9.67 3.39 29.27
N GLN A 125 10.99 3.41 29.13
CA GLN A 125 11.67 3.31 27.84
C GLN A 125 11.81 1.83 27.47
N VAL A 126 11.15 1.42 26.38
CA VAL A 126 11.27 0.07 25.84
C VAL A 126 12.35 0.05 24.77
N VAL A 127 13.32 -0.84 24.91
CA VAL A 127 14.43 -0.99 23.96
C VAL A 127 14.43 -2.39 23.35
N PRO A 128 13.64 -2.61 22.27
CA PRO A 128 13.73 -3.84 21.51
C PRO A 128 15.04 -3.88 20.73
N ALA A 129 15.64 -5.06 20.67
CA ALA A 129 16.79 -5.35 19.83
C ALA A 129 16.46 -6.60 19.00
N GLY A 130 16.99 -6.73 17.78
CA GLY A 130 16.67 -7.94 17.02
C GLY A 130 17.01 -7.93 15.56
N MET A 131 17.33 -9.12 15.05
CA MET A 131 17.82 -9.41 13.71
C MET A 131 19.18 -8.73 13.47
N THR A 132 20.08 -9.26 12.63
CA THR A 132 21.44 -8.68 12.45
C THR A 132 21.81 -8.35 11.00
N THR A 133 21.13 -8.92 10.00
CA THR A 133 21.56 -8.90 8.59
C THR A 133 20.49 -8.49 7.59
N ARG A 134 20.86 -7.66 6.59
CA ARG A 134 20.07 -7.22 5.41
C ARG A 134 18.58 -6.98 5.66
N ARG A 135 18.26 -5.82 6.24
CA ARG A 135 16.93 -5.57 6.80
C ARG A 135 16.22 -4.41 6.15
N ARG A 136 14.90 -4.50 6.10
CA ARG A 136 14.00 -3.39 5.81
C ARG A 136 13.30 -2.96 7.09
N ILE A 137 13.17 -1.66 7.31
CA ILE A 137 12.39 -1.09 8.40
C ILE A 137 11.12 -0.46 7.86
N ALA A 138 10.03 -0.58 8.61
CA ALA A 138 8.73 0.02 8.30
C ALA A 138 8.30 0.96 9.42
N LEU A 139 7.98 2.21 9.05
CA LEU A 139 7.65 3.31 9.96
C LEU A 139 6.42 4.07 9.41
N PRO A 140 5.20 3.76 9.88
CA PRO A 140 3.94 4.39 9.45
C PRO A 140 3.72 5.79 10.05
N TYR A 141 4.47 6.78 9.56
CA TYR A 141 4.29 8.18 9.95
C TYR A 141 3.14 8.85 9.21
N LYS A 142 2.55 9.89 9.82
CA LYS A 142 1.55 10.77 9.18
C LYS A 142 2.09 11.48 7.93
N SER A 143 3.40 11.71 7.88
CA SER A 143 4.08 12.30 6.74
C SER A 143 4.35 11.32 5.59
N GLY A 144 4.04 10.03 5.79
CA GLY A 144 4.20 8.96 4.81
C GLY A 144 4.58 7.64 5.47
N TYR A 145 4.11 6.53 4.87
CA TYR A 145 4.47 5.18 5.28
C TYR A 145 5.86 4.82 4.77
N LEU A 146 6.87 4.95 5.62
CA LEU A 146 8.27 4.77 5.23
C LEU A 146 8.64 3.29 5.24
N ILE A 147 9.14 2.77 4.12
CA ILE A 147 9.81 1.47 4.03
C ILE A 147 11.19 1.68 3.40
N GLU A 148 12.25 1.34 4.13
CA GLU A 148 13.62 1.57 3.66
C GLU A 148 14.56 0.44 4.10
N ASP A 149 15.62 0.22 3.31
CA ASP A 149 16.70 -0.67 3.70
C ASP A 149 17.53 -0.03 4.85
N ILE A 150 17.83 -0.83 5.87
CA ILE A 150 18.74 -0.46 6.95
C ILE A 150 20.16 -0.56 6.41
N ILE A 151 20.87 0.57 6.42
CA ILE A 151 22.27 0.67 6.02
C ILE A 151 23.07 1.16 7.23
N SER A 152 23.88 0.27 7.80
CA SER A 152 24.67 0.56 8.99
C SER A 152 25.51 1.83 8.83
N GLY A 153 25.32 2.79 9.75
CA GLY A 153 26.02 4.09 9.71
C GLY A 153 25.41 5.14 8.78
N GLU A 154 24.43 4.77 7.95
CA GLU A 154 23.74 5.69 7.03
C GLU A 154 22.26 5.88 7.41
N PHE A 155 21.49 4.80 7.57
CA PHE A 155 20.06 4.86 7.88
C PHE A 155 19.63 3.63 8.71
N PRO A 156 18.75 3.81 9.71
CA PRO A 156 18.20 5.06 10.25
C PRO A 156 19.22 5.86 11.08
N GLN A 157 19.03 7.18 11.13
CA GLN A 157 19.74 8.08 12.03
C GLN A 157 18.76 8.58 13.09
N GLU A 158 19.09 8.34 14.35
CA GLU A 158 18.18 8.53 15.49
C GLU A 158 17.52 9.91 15.52
N ASP A 159 18.34 10.96 15.42
CA ASP A 159 17.92 12.36 15.54
C ASP A 159 17.21 12.91 14.29
N ASP A 160 17.20 12.13 13.21
CA ASP A 160 16.79 12.61 11.90
C ASP A 160 15.43 12.08 11.44
N LEU A 161 14.72 11.36 12.32
CA LEU A 161 13.39 10.82 12.08
C LEU A 161 12.36 11.39 13.06
N PRO A 162 11.06 11.45 12.70
CA PRO A 162 10.01 11.84 13.63
C PRO A 162 9.97 10.93 14.87
N ARG A 163 10.04 11.54 16.06
CA ARG A 163 10.09 10.82 17.35
C ARG A 163 8.80 10.91 18.15
N LYS A 164 8.10 12.05 18.12
CA LYS A 164 6.92 12.26 18.97
C LYS A 164 5.80 11.26 18.65
N GLY A 165 5.08 10.80 19.67
CA GLY A 165 3.99 9.83 19.51
C GLY A 165 2.89 10.30 18.54
N ASP A 166 2.65 11.62 18.45
CA ASP A 166 1.67 12.24 17.56
C ASP A 166 2.07 12.27 16.08
N CYS A 167 3.32 11.97 15.75
CA CYS A 167 3.83 11.92 14.38
C CYS A 167 3.49 10.60 13.68
N TRP A 168 3.06 9.58 14.42
CA TRP A 168 2.70 8.25 13.92
C TRP A 168 1.25 8.23 13.41
N GLN A 169 1.04 7.67 12.22
CA GLN A 169 -0.29 7.43 11.65
C GLN A 169 -0.88 6.14 12.20
N GLU A 170 -0.10 5.06 12.14
CA GLU A 170 -0.40 3.78 12.77
C GLU A 170 0.65 3.55 13.88
N THR A 171 0.25 2.99 15.02
CA THR A 171 1.12 2.89 16.20
C THR A 171 1.88 1.57 16.29
N TRP A 172 2.72 1.33 15.28
CA TRP A 172 3.60 0.17 15.22
C TRP A 172 4.88 0.48 14.43
N SER A 173 5.91 -0.33 14.62
CA SER A 173 7.10 -0.36 13.75
C SER A 173 7.51 -1.80 13.52
N ALA A 174 8.20 -2.07 12.40
CA ALA A 174 8.69 -3.42 12.12
C ALA A 174 10.05 -3.41 11.43
N VAL A 175 10.80 -4.48 11.66
CA VAL A 175 12.01 -4.81 10.93
C VAL A 175 11.89 -6.21 10.33
N GLU A 176 12.16 -6.33 9.04
CA GLU A 176 12.04 -7.57 8.26
C GLU A 176 13.39 -7.93 7.64
N GLY A 177 13.73 -9.21 7.64
CA GLY A 177 14.97 -9.75 7.07
C GLY A 177 15.06 -11.26 7.24
N ASP A 178 15.79 -11.94 6.34
CA ASP A 178 16.08 -13.37 6.44
C ASP A 178 14.83 -14.26 6.69
N GLY A 179 13.70 -13.91 6.07
CA GLY A 179 12.43 -14.65 6.17
C GLY A 179 11.64 -14.44 7.47
N ASN A 180 12.13 -13.58 8.36
CA ASN A 180 11.50 -13.24 9.63
C ASN A 180 11.12 -11.76 9.70
N VAL A 181 10.26 -11.44 10.66
CA VAL A 181 9.92 -10.07 11.03
C VAL A 181 9.82 -9.94 12.54
N LEU A 182 10.30 -8.81 13.07
CA LEU A 182 10.07 -8.36 14.44
C LEU A 182 9.30 -7.04 14.38
N GLY A 183 8.11 -7.03 14.97
CA GLY A 183 7.24 -5.87 15.06
C GLY A 183 6.96 -5.49 16.50
N VAL A 184 6.81 -4.19 16.75
CA VAL A 184 6.40 -3.62 18.05
C VAL A 184 5.15 -2.80 17.79
N ILE A 185 4.09 -3.05 18.55
CA ILE A 185 2.77 -2.45 18.38
C ILE A 185 2.34 -1.87 19.73
N TRP A 186 1.90 -0.62 19.75
CA TRP A 186 1.43 0.06 20.96
C TRP A 186 0.04 0.67 20.78
N HIS A 187 -0.63 0.93 21.89
CA HIS A 187 -1.91 1.63 21.87
C HIS A 187 -1.73 3.13 21.54
N PRO A 188 -2.62 3.71 20.71
CA PRO A 188 -2.67 5.15 20.47
C PRO A 188 -2.81 5.94 21.78
N GLY A 189 -1.98 6.96 21.95
CA GLY A 189 -1.98 7.82 23.15
C GLY A 189 -1.20 7.27 24.34
N SER A 190 -0.70 6.03 24.30
CA SER A 190 0.12 5.45 25.39
C SER A 190 1.61 5.79 25.30
N VAL A 191 2.04 6.34 24.17
CA VAL A 191 3.45 6.65 23.86
C VAL A 191 3.66 8.15 23.79
N ALA A 192 4.59 8.66 24.59
CA ALA A 192 5.03 10.06 24.52
C ALA A 192 5.97 10.27 23.32
N GLU A 193 6.96 9.40 23.17
CA GLU A 193 7.93 9.39 22.08
C GLU A 193 8.24 7.95 21.66
N ALA A 194 8.54 7.72 20.40
CA ALA A 194 9.05 6.47 19.86
C ALA A 194 10.20 6.78 18.89
N PRO A 195 11.39 7.18 19.39
CA PRO A 195 12.55 7.31 18.53
C PRO A 195 12.94 5.95 17.93
N VAL A 196 13.58 6.01 16.75
CA VAL A 196 14.07 4.81 16.06
C VAL A 196 15.53 4.62 16.39
N PHE A 197 15.85 3.55 17.13
CA PHE A 197 17.22 3.22 17.50
C PHE A 197 17.69 2.06 16.65
N SER A 198 18.72 2.29 15.82
CA SER A 198 19.38 1.29 14.97
C SER A 198 18.47 0.64 13.91
N ASN A 199 17.43 -0.08 14.32
CA ASN A 199 16.68 -0.99 13.48
C ASN A 199 15.18 -1.07 13.82
N ILE A 200 14.70 -0.46 14.91
CA ILE A 200 13.29 -0.51 15.30
C ILE A 200 12.92 0.70 16.18
N ALA A 201 11.63 1.00 16.31
CA ALA A 201 11.17 2.05 17.21
C ALA A 201 11.23 1.60 18.69
N CYS A 202 11.66 2.50 19.55
CA CYS A 202 11.81 2.32 20.99
C CYS A 202 10.79 3.20 21.74
N PRO A 203 9.56 2.71 22.01
CA PRO A 203 8.51 3.54 22.59
C PRO A 203 8.78 3.89 24.07
N PHE A 204 8.50 5.13 24.41
CA PHE A 204 8.48 5.70 25.76
C PHE A 204 7.04 5.69 26.24
N LEU A 205 6.72 4.71 27.08
CA LEU A 205 5.37 4.50 27.59
C LEU A 205 5.12 5.42 28.78
N GLN A 206 4.09 6.25 28.69
CA GLN A 206 3.75 7.19 29.77
C GLN A 206 2.84 6.53 30.79
N PHE A 207 3.27 6.45 32.05
CA PHE A 207 2.38 6.05 33.14
C PHE A 207 1.49 7.23 33.56
N PRO A 208 0.24 6.96 33.99
CA PRO A 208 -0.50 7.90 34.81
C PRO A 208 0.28 8.29 36.06
N GLU A 209 0.00 9.47 36.61
CA GLU A 209 0.51 9.88 37.92
C GLU A 209 0.14 8.84 38.99
N VAL A 210 1.12 8.37 39.77
CA VAL A 210 0.96 7.31 40.78
C VAL A 210 1.12 7.88 42.18
N LYS A 211 0.02 8.09 42.91
CA LYS A 211 0.06 8.60 44.28
C LYS A 211 0.47 7.52 45.29
N PRO A 212 0.88 7.88 46.52
CA PRO A 212 1.11 6.93 47.60
C PRO A 212 -0.03 5.93 47.77
N GLY A 213 0.31 4.65 47.83
CA GLY A 213 -0.62 3.52 47.95
C GLY A 213 -1.33 3.13 46.66
N GLN A 214 -1.09 3.80 45.53
CA GLN A 214 -1.73 3.50 44.25
C GLN A 214 -0.91 2.53 43.40
N VAL A 215 -1.62 1.95 42.43
CA VAL A 215 -1.05 1.15 41.35
C VAL A 215 -1.42 1.82 40.04
N ALA A 216 -0.44 2.00 39.16
CA ALA A 216 -0.68 2.42 37.79
C ALA A 216 -0.40 1.26 36.84
N GLU A 217 -1.26 1.12 35.83
CA GLU A 217 -1.14 0.16 34.74
C GLU A 217 -1.26 0.94 33.43
N ILE A 218 -0.46 0.55 32.44
CA ILE A 218 -0.53 1.10 31.08
C ILE A 218 -1.09 0.07 30.11
N ALA A 219 -1.62 0.57 29.00
CA ALA A 219 -2.11 -0.28 27.93
C ALA A 219 -1.01 -1.22 27.43
N PRO A 220 -1.37 -2.45 26.99
CA PRO A 220 -0.38 -3.45 26.60
C PRO A 220 0.47 -3.00 25.41
N LEU A 221 1.73 -3.41 25.44
CA LEU A 221 2.60 -3.44 24.27
C LEU A 221 2.50 -4.83 23.65
N TYR A 222 2.49 -4.92 22.33
CA TYR A 222 2.54 -6.20 21.62
C TYR A 222 3.80 -6.32 20.80
N PHE A 223 4.39 -7.51 20.78
CA PHE A 223 5.42 -7.89 19.83
C PHE A 223 4.86 -8.93 18.87
N TYR A 224 5.16 -8.76 17.59
CA TYR A 224 5.01 -9.81 16.58
C TYR A 224 6.40 -10.31 16.22
N ALA A 225 6.65 -11.62 16.34
CA ALA A 225 7.96 -12.19 16.06
C ALA A 225 7.84 -13.55 15.38
N GLY A 226 8.46 -13.70 14.21
CA GLY A 226 8.58 -14.97 13.52
C GLY A 226 8.40 -14.85 12.02
N SER A 227 7.96 -15.94 11.39
CA SER A 227 7.69 -15.98 9.95
C SER A 227 6.65 -14.94 9.54
N GLY A 228 6.89 -14.26 8.42
CA GLY A 228 5.98 -13.26 7.88
C GLY A 228 6.74 -12.12 7.23
N ASN A 229 6.04 -11.01 7.06
CA ASN A 229 6.55 -9.78 6.48
C ASN A 229 6.00 -8.56 7.24
N ILE A 230 6.42 -7.37 6.86
CA ILE A 230 5.91 -6.11 7.41
C ILE A 230 4.37 -6.06 7.41
N ASP A 231 3.72 -6.53 6.36
CA ASP A 231 2.25 -6.54 6.27
C ASP A 231 1.60 -7.44 7.34
N SER A 232 2.31 -8.47 7.79
CA SER A 232 1.86 -9.34 8.88
C SER A 232 1.76 -8.58 10.20
N VAL A 233 2.72 -7.70 10.50
CA VAL A 233 2.69 -6.83 11.68
C VAL A 233 1.56 -5.82 11.57
N ARG A 234 1.40 -5.18 10.40
CA ARG A 234 0.30 -4.23 10.15
C ARG A 234 -1.07 -4.88 10.33
N ARG A 235 -1.26 -6.11 9.85
CA ARG A 235 -2.51 -6.87 10.05
C ARG A 235 -2.82 -7.04 11.53
N GLN A 236 -1.83 -7.41 12.34
CA GLN A 236 -2.02 -7.51 13.79
C GLN A 236 -2.38 -6.15 14.42
N TYR A 237 -1.73 -5.07 14.00
CA TYR A 237 -2.10 -3.72 14.43
C TYR A 237 -3.59 -3.43 14.15
N THR A 238 -4.04 -3.60 12.91
CA THR A 238 -5.45 -3.30 12.55
C THR A 238 -6.45 -4.19 13.29
N LEU A 239 -6.09 -5.44 13.59
CA LEU A 239 -6.95 -6.34 14.35
C LEU A 239 -7.00 -5.97 15.84
N LEU A 240 -5.84 -5.79 16.47
CA LEU A 240 -5.72 -5.56 17.92
C LEU A 240 -6.15 -4.15 18.33
N ILE A 241 -5.83 -3.15 17.52
CA ILE A 241 -6.02 -1.74 17.85
C ILE A 241 -7.28 -1.17 17.21
N GLU A 242 -7.55 -1.51 15.95
CA GLU A 242 -8.67 -0.93 15.19
C GLU A 242 -9.90 -1.86 15.08
N GLY A 243 -9.77 -3.13 15.47
CA GLY A 243 -10.86 -4.11 15.39
C GLY A 243 -11.31 -4.44 13.96
N ARG A 244 -10.43 -4.27 12.96
CA ARG A 244 -10.74 -4.49 11.55
C ARG A 244 -9.63 -5.23 10.81
N ILE A 245 -9.93 -5.71 9.61
CA ILE A 245 -8.96 -6.32 8.70
C ILE A 245 -8.43 -5.24 7.75
N ALA A 246 -7.11 -5.01 7.75
CA ALA A 246 -6.45 -4.12 6.81
C ALA A 246 -6.65 -4.56 5.35
N LYS A 247 -6.82 -3.60 4.44
CA LYS A 247 -6.65 -3.85 3.00
C LYS A 247 -5.21 -3.55 2.58
N ASP A 248 -4.66 -4.38 1.70
CA ASP A 248 -3.25 -4.31 1.29
C ASP A 248 -2.87 -2.97 0.59
N HIS A 249 -3.84 -2.23 0.03
CA HIS A 249 -3.58 -0.99 -0.73
C HIS A 249 -3.78 0.32 0.06
N GLU A 250 -4.07 0.25 1.37
CA GLU A 250 -4.38 1.42 2.20
C GLU A 250 -3.18 2.33 2.50
N LEU A 251 -1.96 1.76 2.52
CA LEU A 251 -0.73 2.53 2.68
C LEU A 251 0.12 2.41 1.43
N GLN A 252 0.51 3.55 0.87
CA GLN A 252 1.46 3.62 -0.22
C GLN A 252 2.87 3.79 0.37
N PRO A 253 3.78 2.82 0.16
CA PRO A 253 5.15 2.93 0.64
C PRO A 253 5.83 4.16 0.09
N ARG A 254 6.60 4.82 0.95
CA ARG A 254 7.41 5.98 0.66
C ARG A 254 8.87 5.66 0.97
N ARG A 255 9.80 6.19 0.19
CA ARG A 255 11.25 6.14 0.49
C ARG A 255 11.64 7.28 1.43
N ALA A 256 12.79 7.15 2.09
CA ALA A 256 13.34 8.20 2.94
C ALA A 256 13.68 9.47 2.13
N VAL A 257 14.04 9.31 0.86
CA VAL A 257 14.24 10.38 -0.12
C VAL A 257 13.50 10.02 -1.40
N GLU A 258 12.68 10.93 -1.90
CA GLU A 258 11.97 10.79 -3.18
C GLU A 258 12.40 11.90 -4.12
N TYR A 259 12.57 11.55 -5.39
CA TYR A 259 13.00 12.49 -6.42
C TYR A 259 12.53 12.07 -7.80
N GLY A 260 12.43 13.04 -8.71
CA GLY A 260 12.00 12.83 -10.10
C GLY A 260 10.76 13.67 -10.41
N PHE A 261 9.88 13.14 -11.26
CA PHE A 261 8.58 13.76 -11.52
C PHE A 261 7.57 13.39 -10.43
N ASP A 262 6.73 14.36 -10.04
CA ASP A 262 5.65 14.17 -9.07
C ASP A 262 4.54 13.24 -9.55
N GLN A 263 4.42 13.07 -10.88
CA GLN A 263 3.46 12.21 -11.54
C GLN A 263 4.10 11.49 -12.73
N PRO A 264 3.52 10.37 -13.19
CA PRO A 264 3.94 9.73 -14.43
C PRO A 264 4.02 10.70 -15.60
N VAL A 265 5.06 10.54 -16.43
CA VAL A 265 5.27 11.38 -17.61
C VAL A 265 4.37 10.87 -18.74
N LEU A 266 3.17 11.48 -18.81
CA LEU A 266 2.11 11.12 -19.74
C LEU A 266 1.76 12.33 -20.62
N LEU A 267 1.82 12.19 -21.94
CA LEU A 267 1.46 13.24 -22.87
C LEU A 267 0.17 12.90 -23.63
N ASN A 268 -0.78 13.83 -23.62
CA ASN A 268 -1.89 13.89 -24.55
C ASN A 268 -1.66 15.12 -25.44
N GLY A 269 -1.09 14.92 -26.62
CA GLY A 269 -0.47 15.97 -27.42
C GLY A 269 1.05 15.88 -27.44
N ASN A 270 1.72 17.03 -27.59
CA ASN A 270 3.17 17.11 -27.73
C ASN A 270 3.89 17.71 -26.52
N GLN A 271 3.15 18.21 -25.53
CA GLN A 271 3.73 18.79 -24.32
C GLN A 271 2.81 18.68 -23.12
N ALA A 272 3.39 18.64 -21.92
CA ALA A 272 2.66 18.78 -20.67
C ALA A 272 3.55 19.38 -19.58
N ALA A 273 2.93 20.16 -18.70
CA ALA A 273 3.57 20.58 -17.45
C ALA A 273 3.67 19.41 -16.48
N ARG A 274 4.81 19.29 -15.82
CA ARG A 274 5.12 18.36 -14.73
C ARG A 274 5.91 19.07 -13.66
N LYS A 275 6.01 18.47 -12.47
CA LYS A 275 6.82 19.03 -11.40
C LYS A 275 8.00 18.12 -11.14
N LEU A 276 9.20 18.64 -11.36
CA LEU A 276 10.41 18.03 -10.82
C LEU A 276 10.44 18.30 -9.32
N HIS A 277 10.71 17.28 -8.52
CA HIS A 277 10.74 17.41 -7.08
C HIS A 277 11.86 16.60 -6.45
N VAL A 278 12.28 17.05 -5.27
CA VAL A 278 13.11 16.32 -4.33
C VAL A 278 12.52 16.53 -2.95
N SER A 279 12.21 15.43 -2.26
CA SER A 279 11.66 15.46 -0.91
C SER A 279 12.37 14.44 -0.02
N SER A 280 12.33 14.67 1.29
CA SER A 280 13.04 13.87 2.29
C SER A 280 12.14 13.66 3.50
N MET A 281 12.31 12.55 4.21
CA MET A 281 11.69 12.32 5.53
C MET A 281 12.54 12.84 6.69
N ARG A 282 13.75 13.34 6.39
CA ARG A 282 14.73 13.82 7.37
C ARG A 282 14.26 15.10 8.05
N THR A 283 14.36 15.16 9.38
CA THR A 283 13.90 16.31 10.19
C THR A 283 15.01 17.27 10.60
N MET A 284 16.28 16.84 10.61
CA MET A 284 17.40 17.67 11.07
C MET A 284 18.51 17.79 10.02
N LYS A 285 18.92 16.70 9.37
CA LYS A 285 20.05 16.70 8.44
C LYS A 285 19.58 17.05 7.04
N SER A 286 19.72 18.34 6.71
CA SER A 286 19.31 18.85 5.42
C SER A 286 20.16 18.31 4.27
N MET A 287 19.56 18.28 3.08
CA MET A 287 20.20 17.82 1.87
C MET A 287 20.33 18.96 0.86
N THR A 288 21.52 19.07 0.27
CA THR A 288 21.85 20.03 -0.79
C THR A 288 22.43 19.27 -1.96
N GLY A 289 22.04 19.63 -3.17
CA GLY A 289 22.44 18.89 -4.36
C GLY A 289 21.74 19.32 -5.63
N THR A 290 21.71 18.39 -6.59
CA THR A 290 21.12 18.59 -7.90
C THR A 290 20.41 17.32 -8.34
N LEU A 291 19.16 17.46 -8.75
CA LEU A 291 18.42 16.45 -9.49
C LEU A 291 18.53 16.76 -10.99
N GLN A 292 18.98 15.80 -11.78
CA GLN A 292 19.03 15.90 -13.23
C GLN A 292 18.17 14.79 -13.85
N VAL A 293 17.28 15.14 -14.79
CA VAL A 293 16.52 14.17 -15.58
C VAL A 293 17.11 14.05 -16.98
N THR A 294 17.37 12.82 -17.42
CA THR A 294 17.73 12.50 -18.79
C THR A 294 16.51 11.89 -19.46
N MET A 295 16.00 12.57 -20.49
CA MET A 295 14.86 12.10 -21.26
C MET A 295 15.30 11.06 -22.31
N PRO A 296 14.40 10.12 -22.69
CA PRO A 296 14.66 9.21 -23.80
C PRO A 296 14.79 9.97 -25.14
N GLU A 297 15.31 9.32 -26.17
CA GLU A 297 15.46 9.90 -27.51
C GLU A 297 14.12 10.48 -28.02
N GLY A 298 14.16 11.71 -28.56
CA GLY A 298 13.00 12.46 -29.06
C GLY A 298 12.09 13.08 -27.99
N TRP A 299 12.39 12.86 -26.71
CA TRP A 299 11.72 13.52 -25.59
C TRP A 299 12.61 14.62 -25.00
N HIS A 300 11.99 15.68 -24.50
CA HIS A 300 12.67 16.84 -23.92
C HIS A 300 12.00 17.25 -22.61
N CYS A 301 12.78 17.87 -21.72
CA CYS A 301 12.30 18.41 -20.46
C CYS A 301 12.99 19.75 -20.21
N GLN A 302 12.22 20.79 -19.84
CA GLN A 302 12.79 22.10 -19.54
C GLN A 302 12.11 22.75 -18.32
N PRO A 303 12.85 23.04 -17.22
CA PRO A 303 14.24 22.64 -16.99
C PRO A 303 14.37 21.11 -16.88
N ASP A 304 15.53 20.56 -17.24
CA ASP A 304 15.90 19.16 -17.00
C ASP A 304 16.69 18.98 -15.69
N THR A 305 16.94 20.08 -14.98
CA THR A 305 17.81 20.12 -13.82
C THR A 305 17.16 20.99 -12.74
N LEU A 306 17.14 20.45 -11.51
CA LEU A 306 16.69 21.13 -10.31
C LEU A 306 17.85 21.16 -9.30
N ALA A 307 18.47 22.33 -9.13
CA ALA A 307 19.37 22.58 -8.01
C ALA A 307 18.56 22.91 -6.76
N PHE A 308 18.98 22.39 -5.61
CA PHE A 308 18.27 22.59 -4.35
C PHE A 308 19.23 22.68 -3.17
N GLU A 309 18.83 23.41 -2.15
CA GLU A 309 19.57 23.58 -0.89
C GLU A 309 18.64 23.35 0.29
N ASN A 310 19.20 22.82 1.38
CA ASN A 310 18.51 22.70 2.67
C ASN A 310 17.15 21.94 2.61
N VAL A 311 17.06 20.88 1.80
CA VAL A 311 15.86 20.03 1.73
C VAL A 311 15.72 19.20 3.01
N LEU A 312 14.54 19.29 3.62
CA LEU A 312 14.09 18.58 4.82
C LEU A 312 12.62 18.15 4.65
N ALA A 313 12.09 17.36 5.58
CA ALA A 313 10.67 16.96 5.60
C ALA A 313 9.70 18.16 5.52
N ALA A 314 10.02 19.25 6.20
CA ALA A 314 9.21 20.47 6.19
C ALA A 314 9.45 21.37 4.97
N ASN A 315 10.49 21.11 4.17
CA ASN A 315 10.93 22.00 3.09
C ASN A 315 11.37 21.19 1.85
N PRO A 316 10.42 20.60 1.10
CA PRO A 316 10.73 19.92 -0.16
C PRO A 316 11.12 20.95 -1.25
N ALA A 317 12.01 20.56 -2.16
CA ALA A 317 12.34 21.36 -3.33
C ALA A 317 11.53 20.91 -4.54
N ALA A 318 11.08 21.88 -5.34
CA ALA A 318 10.41 21.57 -6.59
C ALA A 318 10.50 22.70 -7.61
N ALA A 319 10.38 22.34 -8.88
CA ALA A 319 10.24 23.27 -10.00
C ALA A 319 9.24 22.72 -11.01
N GLU A 320 8.46 23.61 -11.62
CA GLU A 320 7.69 23.25 -12.81
C GLU A 320 8.65 22.99 -13.98
N ALA A 321 8.35 21.95 -14.75
CA ALA A 321 9.07 21.55 -15.93
C ALA A 321 8.09 21.22 -17.06
N ILE A 322 8.42 21.68 -18.26
CA ILE A 322 7.68 21.34 -19.47
C ILE A 322 8.34 20.13 -20.09
N VAL A 323 7.59 19.02 -20.16
CA VAL A 323 7.99 17.84 -20.90
C VAL A 323 7.37 17.92 -22.29
N SER A 324 8.14 17.67 -23.33
CA SER A 324 7.68 17.68 -24.71
C SER A 324 8.28 16.54 -25.54
N VAL A 325 7.66 16.27 -26.68
CA VAL A 325 8.19 15.38 -27.72
C VAL A 325 8.31 16.15 -29.02
N SER A 326 9.43 15.99 -29.71
CA SER A 326 9.65 16.53 -31.05
C SER A 326 9.77 15.38 -32.06
N SER A 327 9.31 15.61 -33.29
CA SER A 327 9.71 14.75 -34.40
C SER A 327 11.20 14.94 -34.63
N VAL A 328 11.95 13.85 -34.79
CA VAL A 328 13.36 13.92 -35.20
C VAL A 328 13.42 14.61 -36.57
N GLY A 329 13.69 15.93 -36.57
CA GLY A 329 13.61 16.77 -37.76
C GLY A 329 13.62 18.29 -37.54
N GLU A 330 13.32 18.80 -36.33
CA GLU A 330 13.29 20.25 -36.05
C GLU A 330 14.60 20.83 -35.47
N ALA A 331 15.75 20.25 -35.84
CA ALA A 331 17.04 20.88 -35.67
C ALA A 331 17.77 21.00 -37.01
N GLY A 332 17.42 22.02 -37.80
CA GLY A 332 18.33 22.71 -38.72
C GLY A 332 19.08 21.90 -39.80
N VAL A 333 18.72 20.66 -40.11
CA VAL A 333 19.33 19.88 -41.21
C VAL A 333 18.24 19.54 -42.22
N ALA A 334 18.47 19.97 -43.47
CA ALA A 334 17.55 19.73 -44.58
C ALA A 334 17.25 18.22 -44.71
N PRO A 335 15.97 17.83 -44.87
CA PRO A 335 15.62 16.44 -45.08
C PRO A 335 16.20 15.99 -46.42
N HIS A 336 17.15 15.06 -46.38
CA HIS A 336 17.52 14.31 -47.58
C HIS A 336 16.28 13.58 -48.07
N ALA A 337 15.90 13.87 -49.31
CA ALA A 337 14.83 13.21 -50.04
C ALA A 337 15.15 11.72 -50.17
N ASN A 338 14.60 10.92 -49.24
CA ASN A 338 14.28 9.50 -49.28
C ASN A 338 14.36 8.92 -47.86
N GLY A 339 13.34 9.17 -47.06
CA GLY A 339 13.15 8.55 -45.75
C GLY A 339 11.75 8.86 -45.25
N ALA A 340 10.95 7.82 -44.98
CA ALA A 340 9.66 7.96 -44.31
C ALA A 340 9.84 8.80 -43.04
N GLY A 341 8.99 9.80 -42.83
CA GLY A 341 9.08 10.70 -41.68
C GLY A 341 9.24 9.92 -40.38
N ALA A 342 10.34 10.17 -39.66
CA ALA A 342 10.63 9.48 -38.42
C ALA A 342 9.48 9.68 -37.43
N ALA A 343 8.88 8.58 -36.97
CA ALA A 343 7.74 8.61 -36.07
C ALA A 343 8.13 9.27 -34.74
N VAL A 344 7.25 10.12 -34.20
CA VAL A 344 7.40 10.66 -32.84
C VAL A 344 7.40 9.47 -31.86
N PRO A 345 8.38 9.36 -30.96
CA PRO A 345 8.46 8.22 -30.04
C PRO A 345 7.25 8.20 -29.10
N GLU A 346 6.44 7.14 -29.19
CA GLU A 346 5.23 6.96 -28.36
C GLU A 346 5.58 6.53 -26.91
N VAL A 347 6.73 5.86 -26.71
CA VAL A 347 7.19 5.33 -25.42
C VAL A 347 8.69 5.57 -25.27
N GLY A 348 9.15 5.82 -24.04
CA GLY A 348 10.57 5.80 -23.73
C GLY A 348 10.85 5.63 -22.24
N LEU A 349 12.09 5.26 -21.90
CA LEU A 349 12.57 5.19 -20.53
C LEU A 349 13.54 6.35 -20.28
N GLY A 350 13.16 7.23 -19.35
CA GLY A 350 14.02 8.30 -18.85
C GLY A 350 14.71 7.90 -17.55
N ARG A 351 15.64 8.74 -17.12
CA ARG A 351 16.45 8.50 -15.93
C ARG A 351 16.57 9.74 -15.07
N ALA A 352 16.26 9.64 -13.78
CA ALA A 352 16.47 10.68 -12.80
C ALA A 352 17.75 10.38 -12.01
N THR A 353 18.66 11.35 -11.95
CA THR A 353 19.94 11.23 -11.23
C THR A 353 19.99 12.29 -10.14
N LEU A 354 19.99 11.85 -8.88
CA LEU A 354 20.14 12.71 -7.72
C LEU A 354 21.61 12.73 -7.28
N LYS A 355 22.24 13.90 -7.28
CA LYS A 355 23.62 14.10 -6.80
C LYS A 355 23.61 14.95 -5.54
N THR A 356 24.20 14.43 -4.48
CA THR A 356 24.39 15.13 -3.19
C THR A 356 25.85 15.08 -2.79
N ARG A 357 26.25 15.78 -1.72
CA ARG A 357 27.66 15.89 -1.28
C ARG A 357 28.36 14.55 -1.01
N GLY A 358 27.63 13.46 -0.79
CA GLY A 358 28.22 12.14 -0.50
C GLY A 358 27.57 10.96 -1.19
N CYS A 359 26.56 11.17 -2.04
CA CYS A 359 25.81 10.08 -2.65
C CYS A 359 25.31 10.48 -4.04
N VAL A 360 25.33 9.52 -4.96
CA VAL A 360 24.68 9.60 -6.27
C VAL A 360 23.65 8.47 -6.34
N GLN A 361 22.39 8.83 -6.50
CA GLN A 361 21.29 7.90 -6.66
C GLN A 361 20.70 8.03 -8.05
N THR A 362 20.16 6.94 -8.59
CA THR A 362 19.60 6.91 -9.94
C THR A 362 18.35 6.06 -9.95
N SER A 363 17.29 6.56 -10.59
CA SER A 363 16.04 5.84 -10.82
C SER A 363 15.59 6.01 -12.26
N GLU A 364 14.84 5.03 -12.77
CA GLU A 364 14.23 5.08 -14.10
C GLU A 364 12.77 5.50 -14.00
N PHE A 365 12.27 6.15 -15.04
CA PHE A 365 10.86 6.49 -15.18
C PHE A 365 10.37 6.28 -16.62
N ALA A 366 9.10 5.93 -16.77
CA ALA A 366 8.50 5.75 -18.09
C ALA A 366 7.90 7.06 -18.61
N CYS A 367 8.11 7.32 -19.90
CA CYS A 367 7.46 8.33 -20.70
C CYS A 367 6.48 7.65 -21.66
N LEU A 368 5.23 8.11 -21.70
CA LEU A 368 4.21 7.55 -22.58
C LEU A 368 3.36 8.66 -23.21
N LYS A 369 3.28 8.67 -24.54
CA LYS A 369 2.31 9.47 -25.28
C LYS A 369 1.03 8.66 -25.43
N ILE A 370 -0.03 9.10 -24.76
CA ILE A 370 -1.33 8.41 -24.69
C ILE A 370 -2.36 8.95 -25.68
N GLY A 371 -2.07 10.06 -26.35
CA GLY A 371 -2.91 10.68 -27.37
C GLY A 371 -2.21 11.86 -28.04
N ASP A 372 -2.83 12.45 -29.04
CA ASP A 372 -2.33 13.62 -29.76
C ASP A 372 -3.05 14.94 -29.41
N GLY A 373 -3.99 14.88 -28.46
CA GLY A 373 -4.77 16.04 -28.02
C GLY A 373 -5.91 16.43 -28.96
N SER A 374 -6.17 15.68 -30.03
CA SER A 374 -7.33 15.90 -30.90
C SER A 374 -8.65 15.60 -30.18
N ALA A 375 -9.76 16.09 -30.75
CA ALA A 375 -11.08 15.86 -30.19
C ALA A 375 -11.60 14.46 -30.53
N VAL A 376 -12.33 13.84 -29.61
CA VAL A 376 -13.06 12.57 -29.85
C VAL A 376 -14.48 12.88 -30.29
N ALA A 377 -14.90 12.33 -31.43
CA ALA A 377 -16.26 12.46 -31.93
C ALA A 377 -17.13 11.31 -31.42
N VAL A 378 -18.25 11.63 -30.77
CA VAL A 378 -19.26 10.64 -30.34
C VAL A 378 -20.59 10.92 -31.03
N LYS A 379 -20.99 9.99 -31.91
CA LYS A 379 -22.24 10.07 -32.66
C LYS A 379 -23.22 9.00 -32.20
N GLU A 380 -24.41 9.43 -31.80
CA GLU A 380 -25.56 8.55 -31.57
C GLU A 380 -26.26 8.28 -32.90
N CYS A 381 -26.51 7.01 -33.20
CA CYS A 381 -27.14 6.54 -34.42
C CYS A 381 -28.23 5.51 -34.06
N PRO A 382 -29.22 5.29 -34.94
CA PRO A 382 -30.09 4.13 -34.84
C PRO A 382 -29.28 2.83 -34.78
N GLY A 383 -29.65 1.95 -33.85
CA GLY A 383 -29.09 0.61 -33.69
C GLY A 383 -29.65 -0.37 -34.73
N ASN A 384 -29.00 -1.52 -34.86
CA ASN A 384 -29.42 -2.58 -35.78
C ASN A 384 -29.74 -3.91 -35.07
N VAL A 385 -29.76 -3.92 -33.73
CA VAL A 385 -29.95 -5.14 -32.94
C VAL A 385 -31.29 -5.78 -33.26
N ARG A 386 -31.27 -7.09 -33.50
CA ARG A 386 -32.47 -7.86 -33.83
C ARG A 386 -32.86 -8.78 -32.69
N SER A 387 -34.15 -8.84 -32.38
CA SER A 387 -34.67 -9.83 -31.42
C SER A 387 -34.60 -11.23 -32.02
N SER A 388 -34.02 -12.19 -31.28
CA SER A 388 -34.04 -13.61 -31.68
C SER A 388 -35.44 -14.23 -31.77
N ALA A 389 -36.44 -13.65 -31.10
CA ALA A 389 -37.81 -14.18 -31.08
C ALA A 389 -38.65 -13.75 -32.30
N SER A 390 -38.43 -12.55 -32.84
CA SER A 390 -39.27 -11.97 -33.91
C SER A 390 -38.51 -11.56 -35.16
N ASN A 391 -37.17 -11.58 -35.14
CA ASN A 391 -36.28 -11.02 -36.17
C ASN A 391 -36.56 -9.55 -36.52
N ALA A 392 -37.37 -8.85 -35.69
CA ALA A 392 -37.61 -7.43 -35.78
C ALA A 392 -36.46 -6.64 -35.15
N LEU A 393 -36.26 -5.41 -35.60
CA LEU A 393 -35.39 -4.45 -34.92
C LEU A 393 -35.87 -4.28 -33.48
N ALA A 394 -34.93 -4.32 -32.53
CA ALA A 394 -35.25 -4.00 -31.14
C ALA A 394 -35.73 -2.54 -31.06
N ASP A 395 -36.87 -2.34 -30.40
CA ASP A 395 -37.47 -1.02 -30.22
C ASP A 395 -36.46 -0.05 -29.60
N ASN A 396 -36.36 1.16 -30.18
CA ASN A 396 -35.46 2.22 -29.72
C ASN A 396 -33.97 1.80 -29.60
N SER A 397 -33.52 0.79 -30.35
CA SER A 397 -32.10 0.45 -30.40
C SER A 397 -31.28 1.64 -30.90
N ARG A 398 -30.19 1.92 -30.19
CA ARG A 398 -29.29 3.04 -30.44
C ARG A 398 -27.87 2.53 -30.34
N LYS A 399 -26.98 3.04 -31.17
CA LYS A 399 -25.55 2.76 -31.08
C LYS A 399 -24.75 4.05 -31.02
N TYR A 400 -23.64 3.99 -30.33
CA TYR A 400 -22.69 5.08 -30.17
C TYR A 400 -21.45 4.73 -30.98
N ILE A 401 -21.19 5.54 -32.01
CA ILE A 401 -19.97 5.46 -32.80
C ILE A 401 -19.01 6.49 -32.22
N VAL A 402 -17.88 6.01 -31.70
CA VAL A 402 -16.81 6.83 -31.14
C VAL A 402 -15.64 6.77 -32.10
N ASP A 403 -15.14 7.94 -32.51
CA ASP A 403 -14.02 8.08 -33.45
C ASP A 403 -13.04 9.11 -32.88
N ASN A 404 -11.77 8.71 -32.74
CA ASN A 404 -10.72 9.58 -32.24
C ASN A 404 -9.70 10.00 -33.31
N GLY A 405 -10.00 9.76 -34.59
CA GLY A 405 -9.13 10.04 -35.72
C GLY A 405 -8.16 8.91 -36.09
N LEU A 406 -7.80 8.02 -35.15
CA LEU A 406 -6.94 6.86 -35.39
C LEU A 406 -7.68 5.53 -35.25
N MET A 407 -8.59 5.47 -34.29
CA MET A 407 -9.37 4.32 -33.86
C MET A 407 -10.84 4.69 -33.80
N ARG A 408 -11.69 3.78 -34.26
CA ARG A 408 -13.14 3.90 -34.20
C ARG A 408 -13.75 2.70 -33.51
N PHE A 409 -14.65 2.91 -32.55
CA PHE A 409 -15.36 1.81 -31.91
C PHE A 409 -16.86 2.05 -31.80
N ILE A 410 -17.62 0.95 -31.74
CA ILE A 410 -19.08 1.00 -31.78
C ILE A 410 -19.67 0.25 -30.59
N VAL A 411 -20.40 0.98 -29.76
CA VAL A 411 -21.09 0.47 -28.58
C VAL A 411 -22.59 0.43 -28.84
N ASP A 412 -23.23 -0.70 -28.58
CA ASP A 412 -24.67 -0.87 -28.73
C ASP A 412 -25.27 -1.42 -27.42
N PRO A 413 -25.94 -0.58 -26.60
CA PRO A 413 -26.53 -1.01 -25.33
C PRO A 413 -27.47 -2.20 -25.50
N ALA A 414 -28.29 -2.20 -26.55
CA ALA A 414 -29.26 -3.28 -26.79
C ALA A 414 -28.59 -4.63 -27.08
N PHE A 415 -27.31 -4.63 -27.46
CA PHE A 415 -26.51 -5.84 -27.68
C PHE A 415 -25.73 -6.25 -26.43
N CYS A 416 -26.43 -6.40 -25.30
CA CYS A 416 -25.85 -6.71 -23.98
C CYS A 416 -24.76 -5.71 -23.52
N GLY A 417 -24.93 -4.43 -23.86
CA GLY A 417 -23.95 -3.40 -23.54
C GLY A 417 -22.63 -3.48 -24.34
N SER A 418 -22.56 -4.31 -25.39
CA SER A 418 -21.30 -4.65 -26.05
C SER A 418 -20.72 -3.53 -26.91
N CYS A 419 -19.41 -3.33 -26.78
CA CYS A 419 -18.58 -2.76 -27.83
C CYS A 419 -18.31 -3.87 -28.87
N HIS A 420 -19.03 -3.86 -29.98
CA HIS A 420 -19.01 -4.97 -30.94
C HIS A 420 -18.01 -4.77 -32.09
N ALA A 421 -17.46 -3.58 -32.25
CA ALA A 421 -16.45 -3.26 -33.26
C ALA A 421 -15.39 -2.32 -32.69
N LEU A 422 -14.12 -2.60 -32.99
CA LEU A 422 -12.95 -1.78 -32.72
C LEU A 422 -12.08 -1.76 -33.97
N GLU A 423 -12.16 -0.67 -34.71
CA GLU A 423 -11.59 -0.50 -36.04
C GLU A 423 -10.33 0.37 -35.97
N ILE A 424 -9.22 -0.15 -36.49
CA ILE A 424 -7.97 0.59 -36.70
C ILE A 424 -7.49 0.30 -38.12
N GLY A 425 -7.20 1.33 -38.91
CA GLY A 425 -6.75 1.16 -40.29
C GLY A 425 -7.74 0.37 -41.18
N GLY A 426 -9.05 0.42 -40.88
CA GLY A 426 -10.09 -0.31 -41.59
C GLY A 426 -10.26 -1.79 -41.20
N ILE A 427 -9.47 -2.29 -40.24
CA ILE A 427 -9.54 -3.65 -39.73
C ILE A 427 -10.31 -3.66 -38.41
N ASN A 428 -11.35 -4.49 -38.28
CA ASN A 428 -12.03 -4.71 -37.01
C ASN A 428 -11.29 -5.77 -36.19
N HIS A 429 -10.85 -5.42 -34.99
CA HIS A 429 -10.09 -6.29 -34.09
C HIS A 429 -10.98 -7.13 -33.15
N LEU A 430 -12.30 -6.93 -33.15
CA LEU A 430 -13.23 -7.65 -32.27
C LEU A 430 -14.02 -8.74 -32.98
N TYR A 431 -14.13 -9.90 -32.34
CA TYR A 431 -14.94 -11.01 -32.81
C TYR A 431 -16.33 -10.93 -32.18
N SER A 432 -17.36 -10.72 -33.00
CA SER A 432 -18.72 -10.41 -32.55
C SER A 432 -19.78 -11.11 -33.39
N ALA A 433 -20.92 -11.44 -32.77
CA ALA A 433 -22.09 -11.99 -33.46
C ALA A 433 -23.02 -10.90 -34.04
N TYR A 434 -22.74 -9.62 -33.76
CA TYR A 434 -23.59 -8.49 -34.16
C TYR A 434 -24.06 -8.59 -35.63
N PRO A 435 -25.35 -8.33 -35.94
CA PRO A 435 -26.37 -7.66 -35.11
C PRO A 435 -27.30 -8.57 -34.29
N GLN A 436 -27.08 -9.88 -34.26
CA GLN A 436 -27.94 -10.84 -33.56
C GLN A 436 -27.09 -11.76 -32.69
N GLU A 437 -27.59 -12.15 -31.52
CA GLU A 437 -26.86 -13.09 -30.67
C GLU A 437 -26.60 -14.42 -31.38
N GLY A 438 -25.40 -14.96 -31.16
CA GLY A 438 -24.93 -16.19 -31.77
C GLY A 438 -24.71 -17.31 -30.77
N THR A 439 -23.86 -18.26 -31.15
CA THR A 439 -23.37 -19.34 -30.30
C THR A 439 -21.87 -19.45 -30.50
N PHE A 440 -21.12 -19.52 -29.40
CA PHE A 440 -19.67 -19.73 -29.42
C PHE A 440 -19.29 -20.78 -28.39
N LYS A 441 -18.83 -21.94 -28.87
CA LYS A 441 -18.63 -23.15 -28.03
C LYS A 441 -19.90 -23.47 -27.23
N SER A 442 -19.80 -23.58 -25.91
CA SER A 442 -20.92 -23.83 -24.99
C SER A 442 -21.68 -22.56 -24.57
N THR A 443 -21.27 -21.37 -25.03
CA THR A 443 -21.90 -20.10 -24.65
C THR A 443 -23.06 -19.76 -25.58
N LYS A 444 -24.27 -19.65 -25.00
CA LYS A 444 -25.49 -19.21 -25.68
C LYS A 444 -26.42 -18.47 -24.68
N PRO A 445 -26.89 -17.25 -24.99
CA PRO A 445 -26.54 -16.44 -26.16
C PRO A 445 -25.08 -15.95 -26.11
N TRP A 446 -24.44 -15.82 -27.27
CA TRP A 446 -23.10 -15.22 -27.38
C TRP A 446 -23.16 -13.91 -28.16
N PHE A 447 -22.70 -12.82 -27.54
CA PHE A 447 -22.66 -11.49 -28.14
C PHE A 447 -21.30 -11.21 -28.81
N GLY A 448 -20.21 -11.68 -28.21
CA GLY A 448 -18.85 -11.32 -28.62
C GLY A 448 -18.54 -9.85 -28.34
N GLY A 449 -17.53 -9.30 -29.02
CA GLY A 449 -17.02 -7.96 -28.75
C GLY A 449 -16.41 -7.83 -27.34
N ILE A 450 -16.51 -6.64 -26.77
CA ILE A 450 -16.19 -6.36 -25.37
C ILE A 450 -17.49 -6.03 -24.64
N HIS A 451 -17.95 -6.91 -23.74
CA HIS A 451 -19.21 -6.70 -23.03
C HIS A 451 -19.08 -6.97 -21.53
N PRO A 452 -19.93 -6.32 -20.71
CA PRO A 452 -19.97 -6.55 -19.27
C PRO A 452 -20.33 -7.99 -18.92
N ILE A 453 -19.71 -8.50 -17.86
CA ILE A 453 -20.00 -9.81 -17.27
C ILE A 453 -20.28 -9.68 -15.79
N PHE A 454 -21.11 -10.61 -15.31
CA PHE A 454 -21.54 -10.69 -13.92
C PHE A 454 -21.64 -12.17 -13.54
N TYR A 455 -20.80 -12.60 -12.62
CA TYR A 455 -20.78 -13.97 -12.13
C TYR A 455 -21.14 -14.03 -10.65
N ASN A 456 -22.02 -14.98 -10.33
CA ASN A 456 -22.24 -15.34 -8.93
C ASN A 456 -21.02 -16.10 -8.37
N GLU A 457 -20.95 -16.27 -7.04
CA GLU A 457 -19.85 -16.99 -6.36
C GLU A 457 -19.65 -18.45 -6.83
N ARG A 458 -20.64 -19.01 -7.54
CA ARG A 458 -20.59 -20.37 -8.10
C ARG A 458 -20.13 -20.38 -9.57
N GLY A 459 -19.68 -19.25 -10.11
CA GLY A 459 -19.19 -19.09 -11.48
C GLY A 459 -20.30 -19.11 -12.55
N GLY A 460 -21.57 -18.96 -12.17
CA GLY A 460 -22.70 -18.92 -13.10
C GLY A 460 -22.98 -17.52 -13.62
N ASP A 461 -23.15 -17.37 -14.94
CA ASP A 461 -23.60 -16.13 -15.60
C ASP A 461 -24.98 -15.72 -15.08
N VAL A 462 -25.10 -14.48 -14.61
CA VAL A 462 -26.35 -13.89 -14.08
C VAL A 462 -27.35 -13.54 -15.20
N GLN A 463 -26.98 -13.77 -16.47
CA GLN A 463 -27.83 -13.57 -17.64
C GLN A 463 -28.30 -12.11 -17.74
N LEU A 464 -27.35 -11.17 -17.65
CA LEU A 464 -27.62 -9.74 -17.79
C LEU A 464 -28.31 -9.41 -19.11
N TYR A 465 -28.07 -10.21 -20.16
CA TYR A 465 -28.65 -10.03 -21.48
C TYR A 465 -30.19 -10.04 -21.54
N ARG A 466 -30.90 -10.51 -20.50
CA ARG A 466 -32.38 -10.39 -20.44
C ARG A 466 -32.87 -9.17 -19.66
N ASP A 467 -31.95 -8.36 -19.12
CA ASP A 467 -32.26 -7.07 -18.52
C ASP A 467 -32.09 -5.96 -19.56
N GLU A 468 -32.76 -4.83 -19.34
CA GLU A 468 -32.74 -3.72 -20.28
C GLU A 468 -31.49 -2.87 -20.09
N PHE A 469 -30.75 -2.66 -21.17
CA PHE A 469 -29.59 -1.80 -21.20
C PHE A 469 -29.97 -0.43 -21.76
N SER A 470 -29.49 0.61 -21.07
CA SER A 470 -29.53 1.99 -21.54
C SER A 470 -28.13 2.46 -21.94
N GLY A 471 -28.05 3.48 -22.78
CA GLY A 471 -26.78 4.07 -23.17
C GLY A 471 -26.81 5.59 -23.22
N ALA A 472 -25.63 6.19 -23.14
CA ALA A 472 -25.41 7.61 -23.24
C ALA A 472 -23.99 7.92 -23.71
N LYS A 473 -23.76 9.15 -24.18
CA LYS A 473 -22.39 9.68 -24.30
C LYS A 473 -21.75 9.75 -22.90
N ALA A 474 -20.44 9.56 -22.85
CA ALA A 474 -19.71 9.49 -21.59
C ALA A 474 -18.43 10.32 -21.64
N GLU A 475 -18.15 10.96 -20.52
CA GLU A 475 -16.93 11.71 -20.27
C GLU A 475 -16.44 11.39 -18.86
N ARG A 476 -15.12 11.23 -18.69
CA ARG A 476 -14.51 10.91 -17.40
C ARG A 476 -13.11 11.52 -17.32
N ILE A 477 -12.78 12.13 -16.18
CA ILE A 477 -11.40 12.45 -15.85
C ILE A 477 -10.68 11.14 -15.50
N GLY A 478 -9.75 10.72 -16.35
CA GLY A 478 -9.04 9.45 -16.25
C GLY A 478 -7.55 9.63 -15.97
N LEU A 479 -6.75 8.69 -16.49
CA LEU A 479 -5.31 8.67 -16.28
C LEU A 479 -4.66 10.02 -16.65
N GLY A 480 -3.79 10.53 -15.77
CA GLY A 480 -3.07 11.80 -15.98
C GLY A 480 -3.97 13.05 -15.93
N GLY A 481 -5.15 12.96 -15.30
CA GLY A 481 -6.09 14.08 -15.19
C GLY A 481 -6.73 14.48 -16.52
N GLN A 482 -6.60 13.63 -17.55
CA GLN A 482 -7.12 13.91 -18.89
C GLN A 482 -8.63 13.62 -18.97
N LEU A 483 -9.34 14.35 -19.82
CA LEU A 483 -10.73 14.08 -20.15
C LEU A 483 -10.80 12.96 -21.20
N TRP A 484 -11.33 11.81 -20.81
CA TRP A 484 -11.60 10.67 -21.68
C TRP A 484 -13.05 10.71 -22.14
N THR A 485 -13.29 10.43 -23.41
CA THR A 485 -14.62 10.58 -24.04
C THR A 485 -15.02 9.31 -24.77
N GLY A 486 -16.31 8.99 -24.74
CA GLY A 486 -16.85 7.84 -25.46
C GLY A 486 -18.32 7.57 -25.12
N ALA A 487 -18.63 6.31 -24.80
CA ALA A 487 -20.01 5.86 -24.55
C ALA A 487 -20.11 5.07 -23.25
N ARG A 488 -21.24 5.24 -22.55
CA ARG A 488 -21.60 4.47 -21.35
C ARG A 488 -22.79 3.58 -21.68
N THR A 489 -22.75 2.36 -21.14
CA THR A 489 -23.89 1.47 -21.05
C THR A 489 -24.24 1.27 -19.58
N ARG A 490 -25.52 1.07 -19.29
CA ARG A 490 -26.03 0.90 -17.93
C ARG A 490 -27.14 -0.13 -17.92
N VAL A 491 -27.01 -1.12 -17.05
CA VAL A 491 -28.02 -2.15 -16.78
C VAL A 491 -28.29 -2.21 -15.28
N GLN A 492 -29.56 -2.33 -14.92
CA GLN A 492 -29.98 -2.63 -13.55
C GLN A 492 -30.51 -4.05 -13.53
N SER A 493 -29.89 -4.91 -12.72
CA SER A 493 -30.30 -6.30 -12.67
C SER A 493 -31.65 -6.46 -11.98
N LYS A 494 -32.51 -7.28 -12.59
CA LYS A 494 -33.81 -7.70 -12.05
C LYS A 494 -33.79 -9.19 -11.66
N ARG A 495 -32.59 -9.76 -11.51
CA ARG A 495 -32.40 -11.20 -11.28
C ARG A 495 -32.45 -11.53 -9.79
N PRO A 496 -33.06 -12.66 -9.40
CA PRO A 496 -33.04 -13.16 -8.03
C PRO A 496 -31.64 -13.18 -7.40
N GLY A 497 -31.48 -12.48 -6.28
CA GLY A 497 -30.22 -12.35 -5.54
C GLY A 497 -29.32 -11.20 -5.98
N PHE A 498 -29.69 -10.48 -7.04
CA PHE A 498 -28.94 -9.34 -7.58
C PHE A 498 -29.85 -8.13 -7.85
N GLU A 499 -31.08 -8.14 -7.34
CA GLU A 499 -32.03 -7.05 -7.51
C GLU A 499 -31.47 -5.75 -6.95
N GLY A 500 -31.51 -4.69 -7.77
CA GLY A 500 -31.00 -3.38 -7.37
C GLY A 500 -29.49 -3.20 -7.55
N LEU A 501 -28.77 -4.20 -8.05
CA LEU A 501 -27.41 -3.98 -8.55
C LEU A 501 -27.45 -3.29 -9.90
N ILE A 502 -26.64 -2.23 -10.04
CA ILE A 502 -26.46 -1.50 -11.29
C ILE A 502 -25.02 -1.69 -11.74
N LEU A 503 -24.86 -2.10 -13.00
CA LEU A 503 -23.59 -2.14 -13.68
C LEU A 503 -23.54 -1.03 -14.73
N GLU A 504 -22.58 -0.13 -14.58
CA GLU A 504 -22.23 0.85 -15.59
C GLU A 504 -20.90 0.46 -16.24
N THR A 505 -20.89 0.39 -17.58
CA THR A 505 -19.67 0.12 -18.35
C THR A 505 -19.42 1.27 -19.30
N GLU A 506 -18.26 1.91 -19.16
CA GLU A 506 -17.83 3.00 -20.01
C GLU A 506 -16.71 2.55 -20.95
N TYR A 507 -16.86 2.90 -22.22
CA TYR A 507 -15.90 2.67 -23.29
C TYR A 507 -15.38 4.03 -23.73
N LEU A 508 -14.13 4.35 -23.38
CA LEU A 508 -13.59 5.70 -23.49
C LEU A 508 -12.24 5.70 -24.20
N THR A 509 -11.91 6.80 -24.85
CA THR A 509 -10.60 7.02 -25.49
C THR A 509 -10.18 8.49 -25.41
N LEU A 510 -8.97 8.77 -25.91
CA LEU A 510 -8.42 10.11 -26.14
C LEU A 510 -8.22 10.34 -27.64
N GLY A 511 -8.10 11.60 -28.06
CA GLY A 511 -7.75 11.95 -29.45
C GLY A 511 -6.46 11.26 -29.92
N GLY A 512 -6.49 10.71 -31.13
CA GLY A 512 -5.36 10.02 -31.77
C GLY A 512 -4.80 8.84 -30.99
N SER A 513 -5.54 8.32 -30.01
CA SER A 513 -5.06 7.28 -29.10
C SER A 513 -5.27 5.87 -29.64
N ARG A 514 -4.35 4.96 -29.31
CA ARG A 514 -4.52 3.51 -29.48
C ARG A 514 -5.21 2.84 -28.29
N ILE A 515 -5.61 3.61 -27.27
CA ILE A 515 -6.10 3.10 -26.00
C ILE A 515 -7.63 3.16 -25.96
N LEU A 516 -8.25 2.00 -25.74
CA LEU A 516 -9.64 1.88 -25.32
C LEU A 516 -9.67 1.56 -23.82
N ALA A 517 -10.13 2.53 -23.01
CA ALA A 517 -10.39 2.31 -21.59
C ALA A 517 -11.78 1.70 -21.41
N VAL A 518 -11.86 0.58 -20.67
CA VAL A 518 -13.11 -0.09 -20.31
C VAL A 518 -13.26 -0.03 -18.80
N VAL A 519 -14.16 0.82 -18.32
CA VAL A 519 -14.36 1.08 -16.89
C VAL A 519 -15.69 0.48 -16.45
N SER A 520 -15.65 -0.48 -15.51
CA SER A 520 -16.85 -1.07 -14.92
C SER A 520 -17.08 -0.49 -13.52
N SER A 521 -18.26 0.06 -13.28
CA SER A 521 -18.69 0.57 -11.98
C SER A 521 -19.90 -0.23 -11.50
N LEU A 522 -19.81 -0.79 -10.29
CA LEU A 522 -20.89 -1.55 -9.68
C LEU A 522 -21.50 -0.75 -8.52
N ILE A 523 -22.81 -0.54 -8.56
CA ILE A 523 -23.56 0.20 -7.54
C ILE A 523 -24.57 -0.76 -6.92
N ASN A 524 -24.52 -0.92 -5.60
CA ASN A 524 -25.49 -1.73 -4.85
C ASN A 524 -26.54 -0.82 -4.23
N LEU A 525 -27.77 -0.82 -4.75
CA LEU A 525 -28.92 -0.10 -4.18
C LEU A 525 -29.72 -0.94 -3.19
N SER A 526 -29.35 -2.20 -2.96
CA SER A 526 -30.03 -3.05 -1.99
C SER A 526 -29.62 -2.69 -0.55
N GLN A 527 -30.42 -3.13 0.41
CA GLN A 527 -30.14 -2.95 1.84
C GLN A 527 -29.17 -4.01 2.41
N ALA A 528 -28.71 -4.95 1.58
CA ALA A 528 -27.87 -6.06 2.00
C ALA A 528 -26.53 -6.07 1.26
N PRO A 529 -25.43 -6.52 1.90
CA PRO A 529 -24.19 -6.77 1.19
C PRO A 529 -24.39 -7.90 0.17
N VAL A 530 -23.94 -7.68 -1.06
CA VAL A 530 -23.94 -8.69 -2.12
C VAL A 530 -22.51 -9.00 -2.52
N ARG A 531 -22.20 -10.29 -2.67
CA ARG A 531 -20.91 -10.76 -3.19
C ARG A 531 -21.07 -11.15 -4.64
N VAL A 532 -20.22 -10.59 -5.49
CA VAL A 532 -20.29 -10.77 -6.93
C VAL A 532 -18.93 -10.54 -7.58
N GLU A 533 -18.67 -11.29 -8.64
CA GLU A 533 -17.55 -11.03 -9.54
C GLU A 533 -18.07 -10.29 -10.77
N SER A 534 -17.44 -9.17 -11.11
CA SER A 534 -17.87 -8.30 -12.21
C SER A 534 -16.67 -7.84 -13.02
N GLY A 535 -16.88 -7.61 -14.31
CA GLY A 535 -15.85 -7.09 -15.20
C GLY A 535 -16.35 -6.97 -16.63
N ALA A 536 -15.43 -7.05 -17.58
CA ALA A 536 -15.73 -7.17 -19.00
C ALA A 536 -14.97 -8.35 -19.60
N ILE A 537 -15.59 -9.04 -20.55
CA ILE A 537 -14.94 -10.06 -21.36
C ILE A 537 -14.70 -9.50 -22.77
N ALA A 538 -13.53 -9.81 -23.35
CA ALA A 538 -13.16 -9.37 -24.69
C ALA A 538 -12.96 -10.57 -25.61
N TYR A 539 -13.63 -10.56 -26.76
CA TYR A 539 -13.45 -11.53 -27.85
C TYR A 539 -12.69 -10.84 -28.98
N LEU A 540 -11.44 -11.25 -29.18
CA LEU A 540 -10.55 -10.67 -30.18
C LEU A 540 -10.59 -11.50 -31.46
N GLN A 541 -10.57 -10.84 -32.63
CA GLN A 541 -10.31 -11.55 -33.87
C GLN A 541 -8.85 -12.01 -33.87
N PRO A 542 -8.56 -13.29 -34.19
CA PRO A 542 -7.22 -13.69 -34.56
C PRO A 542 -6.77 -12.86 -35.76
N GLY A 543 -5.61 -12.21 -35.65
CA GLY A 543 -4.98 -11.47 -36.74
C GLY A 543 -4.41 -12.39 -37.81
#